data_AF-A0A383CRG3-F1
#
_entry.id   AF-A0A383CRG3-F1
#
_cell.length_a   1.000
_cell.length_b   1.000
_cell.length_c   1.000
_cell.angle_alpha   90.00
_cell.angle_beta   90.00
_cell.angle_gamma   90.00
#
_symmetry.space_group_name_H-M   'P 1'
#
loop_
_entity.id
_entity.type
_entity.pdbx_description
1 polymer ?
#
loop_
_entity_poly.entity_id
_entity_poly.type
_entity_poly.pdbx_seq_one_letter_code
_entity_poly.pdbx_strand_id
1 'polypeptide(L)'
;MRNVLVRIFALGTFILVLSCSGTSGTGDVRWDLEVTGKLPIADSLCDSKGIQAPCGEVWWLDSSQEKHYKTWPVASICYSGARIGYDLSDACR
;
A
#
# COMPACT_ATOMS: atom_id res chain seq x y z
N MET A 1 -15.16 1.88 54.62
CA MET A 1 -15.56 1.12 53.42
C MET A 1 -15.00 1.77 52.15
N ARG A 2 -13.66 1.80 51.97
CA ARG A 2 -13.00 2.52 50.86
C ARG A 2 -12.12 1.62 49.96
N ASN A 3 -11.99 0.34 50.32
CA ASN A 3 -11.06 -0.60 49.68
C ASN A 3 -11.73 -1.62 48.76
N VAL A 4 -13.07 -1.62 48.66
CA VAL A 4 -13.82 -2.58 47.82
C VAL A 4 -13.97 -2.05 46.38
N LEU A 5 -14.10 -0.73 46.19
CA LEU A 5 -14.24 -0.14 44.86
C LEU A 5 -13.00 -0.31 43.96
N VAL A 6 -11.79 -0.34 44.53
CA VAL A 6 -10.55 -0.43 43.75
C VAL A 6 -10.39 -1.81 43.09
N ARG A 7 -10.92 -2.86 43.71
CA ARG A 7 -10.82 -4.23 43.15
C ARG A 7 -11.76 -4.46 41.97
N ILE A 8 -12.90 -3.77 41.93
CA ILE A 8 -13.88 -3.90 40.83
C ILE A 8 -13.36 -3.17 39.56
N PHE A 9 -12.62 -2.07 39.73
CA PHE A 9 -12.06 -1.33 38.60
C PHE A 9 -10.90 -2.06 37.90
N ALA A 10 -10.18 -2.94 38.60
CA ALA A 10 -9.09 -3.73 38.03
C ALA A 10 -9.56 -4.98 37.24
N LEU A 11 -10.75 -5.51 37.56
CA LEU A 11 -11.35 -6.63 36.82
C LEU A 11 -12.08 -6.18 35.55
N GLY A 12 -12.59 -4.94 35.51
CA GLY A 12 -13.28 -4.40 34.33
C GLY A 12 -12.34 -4.05 33.17
N THR A 13 -11.08 -3.69 33.44
CA THR A 13 -10.10 -3.36 32.40
C THR A 13 -9.43 -4.60 31.78
N PHE A 14 -9.45 -5.75 32.44
CA PHE A 14 -8.83 -6.97 31.91
C PHE A 14 -9.68 -7.66 30.82
N ILE A 15 -10.99 -7.37 30.77
CA ILE A 15 -11.89 -7.95 29.76
C ILE A 15 -11.85 -7.15 28.44
N LEU A 16 -11.46 -5.87 28.48
CA LEU A 16 -11.39 -5.01 27.29
C LEU A 16 -10.10 -5.18 26.46
N VAL A 17 -9.08 -5.88 26.96
CA VAL A 17 -7.86 -6.19 26.19
C VAL A 17 -7.99 -7.49 25.40
N LEU A 18 -8.96 -8.35 25.74
CA LEU A 18 -9.22 -9.62 25.06
C LEU A 18 -10.14 -9.49 23.82
N SER A 19 -10.66 -8.30 23.53
CA SER A 19 -11.41 -8.01 22.30
C SER A 19 -10.53 -7.66 21.10
N CYS A 20 -9.21 -7.70 21.23
CA CYS A 20 -8.30 -7.50 20.10
C CYS A 20 -7.80 -8.82 19.50
N SER A 21 -8.58 -9.90 19.66
CA SER A 21 -8.38 -11.15 18.92
C SER A 21 -9.57 -11.38 18.00
N GLY A 22 -9.43 -10.93 16.76
CA GLY A 22 -10.02 -11.63 15.63
C GLY A 22 -11.17 -10.94 14.93
N THR A 23 -10.84 -10.14 13.91
CA THR A 23 -11.57 -10.14 12.64
C THR A 23 -10.60 -9.92 11.48
N SER A 24 -10.17 -11.05 10.91
CA SER A 24 -10.09 -11.30 9.46
C SER A 24 -9.37 -10.27 8.58
N GLY A 25 -8.16 -10.64 8.12
CA GLY A 25 -7.73 -10.29 6.77
C GLY A 25 -6.82 -9.07 6.61
N THR A 26 -6.06 -8.67 7.63
CA THR A 26 -4.86 -7.88 7.36
C THR A 26 -3.82 -8.82 6.77
N GLY A 27 -3.89 -8.98 5.45
CA GLY A 27 -2.84 -9.62 4.68
C GLY A 27 -1.50 -9.06 5.12
N ASP A 28 -0.49 -9.93 5.20
CA ASP A 28 0.91 -9.51 5.20
C ASP A 28 1.00 -8.29 4.29
N VAL A 29 1.32 -7.13 4.87
CA VAL A 29 1.75 -5.99 4.06
C VAL A 29 2.99 -6.52 3.36
N ARG A 30 2.81 -6.88 2.09
CA ARG A 30 3.80 -7.56 1.28
C ARG A 30 4.79 -6.50 0.85
N TRP A 31 5.71 -6.13 1.75
CA TRP A 31 6.80 -5.17 1.50
C TRP A 31 7.68 -5.53 0.30
N ASP A 32 7.54 -6.76 -0.20
CA ASP A 32 8.17 -7.27 -1.39
C ASP A 32 7.54 -6.74 -2.69
N LEU A 33 6.38 -6.07 -2.65
CA LEU A 33 5.66 -5.57 -3.83
C LEU A 33 5.62 -4.04 -3.95
N GLU A 34 6.58 -3.39 -3.31
CA GLU A 34 6.61 -1.96 -3.10
C GLU A 34 6.96 -1.18 -4.38
N VAL A 35 6.19 -0.12 -4.65
CA VAL A 35 6.58 0.91 -5.61
C VAL A 35 7.83 1.59 -5.09
N THR A 36 8.91 1.50 -5.88
CA THR A 36 10.22 2.09 -5.54
C THR A 36 10.43 3.45 -6.20
N GLY A 37 9.61 3.80 -7.18
CA GLY A 37 9.67 5.10 -7.82
C GLY A 37 8.48 5.36 -8.72
N LYS A 38 8.31 6.65 -9.07
CA LYS A 38 7.34 7.12 -10.05
C LYS A 38 7.79 8.46 -10.61
N LEU A 39 7.81 8.60 -11.93
CA LEU A 39 8.26 9.85 -12.58
C LEU A 39 7.48 10.11 -13.89
N PRO A 40 7.02 11.34 -14.15
CA PRO A 40 6.58 11.73 -15.48
C PRO A 40 7.74 11.66 -16.46
N ILE A 41 7.51 11.21 -17.68
CA ILE A 41 8.55 11.14 -18.71
C ILE A 41 8.24 12.09 -19.85
N ALA A 42 9.22 12.32 -20.74
CA ALA A 42 9.05 13.19 -21.88
C ALA A 42 7.97 12.65 -22.84
N ASP A 43 7.17 13.54 -23.42
CA ASP A 43 6.07 13.17 -24.33
C ASP A 43 6.56 12.30 -25.51
N SER A 44 7.77 12.56 -26.02
CA SER A 44 8.37 11.74 -27.09
C SER A 44 8.56 10.28 -26.71
N LEU A 45 8.78 9.98 -25.42
CA LEU A 45 8.85 8.61 -24.91
C LEU A 45 7.45 8.00 -24.79
N CYS A 46 6.44 8.80 -24.44
CA CYS A 46 5.04 8.37 -24.44
C CYS A 46 4.59 7.94 -25.84
N ASP A 47 4.93 8.73 -26.86
CA ASP A 47 4.64 8.42 -28.26
C ASP A 47 5.33 7.12 -28.70
N SER A 48 6.59 6.91 -28.31
CA SER A 48 7.34 5.68 -28.59
C SER A 48 6.71 4.43 -27.96
N LYS A 49 5.92 4.61 -26.90
CA LYS A 49 5.17 3.57 -26.19
C LYS A 49 3.72 3.44 -26.70
N GLY A 50 3.31 4.22 -27.70
CA GLY A 50 1.96 4.24 -28.24
C GLY A 50 0.92 4.92 -27.34
N ILE A 51 1.37 5.74 -26.38
CA ILE A 51 0.50 6.46 -25.46
C ILE A 51 0.33 7.90 -25.96
N GLN A 52 -0.85 8.22 -26.50
CA GLN A 52 -1.19 9.56 -27.01
C GLN A 52 -1.63 10.53 -25.89
N ALA A 53 -0.88 10.58 -24.79
CA ALA A 53 -1.14 11.44 -23.64
C ALA A 53 0.13 11.59 -22.80
N PRO A 54 0.23 12.64 -21.96
CA PRO A 54 1.29 12.74 -20.95
C PRO A 54 1.33 11.45 -20.12
N CYS A 55 2.51 10.85 -20.02
CA CYS A 55 2.70 9.56 -19.40
C CYS A 55 3.87 9.59 -18.42
N GLY A 56 3.94 8.57 -17.58
CA GLY A 56 5.04 8.40 -16.66
C GLY A 56 5.30 6.94 -16.38
N GLU A 57 6.47 6.68 -15.83
CA GLU A 57 6.93 5.35 -15.45
C GLU A 57 6.73 5.15 -13.95
N VAL A 58 6.29 3.95 -13.57
CA VAL A 58 6.25 3.49 -12.18
C VAL A 58 7.15 2.27 -12.10
N TRP A 59 8.01 2.23 -11.08
CA TRP A 59 8.92 1.13 -10.78
C TRP A 59 8.48 0.45 -9.50
N TRP A 60 8.58 -0.88 -9.44
CA TRP A 60 8.29 -1.65 -8.24
C TRP A 60 9.22 -2.86 -8.14
N LEU A 61 9.32 -3.42 -6.93
CA LEU A 61 9.93 -4.72 -6.71
C LEU A 61 8.86 -5.80 -6.71
N ASP A 62 9.21 -7.01 -7.14
CA ASP A 62 8.36 -8.18 -6.93
C ASP A 62 8.77 -9.00 -5.71
N SER A 63 8.04 -10.09 -5.45
CA SER A 63 8.31 -10.99 -4.31
C SER A 63 9.73 -11.57 -4.26
N SER A 64 10.41 -11.61 -5.40
CA SER A 64 11.81 -12.05 -5.57
C SER A 64 12.81 -10.89 -5.52
N GLN A 65 12.36 -9.67 -5.21
CA GLN A 65 13.13 -8.42 -5.30
C GLN A 65 13.63 -8.11 -6.72
N GLU A 66 12.96 -8.62 -7.75
CA GLU A 66 13.24 -8.22 -9.12
C GLU A 66 12.62 -6.86 -9.42
N LYS A 67 13.36 -6.02 -10.14
CA LYS A 67 12.91 -4.68 -10.51
C LYS A 67 12.05 -4.75 -11.76
N HIS A 68 10.84 -4.24 -11.65
CA HIS A 68 9.90 -4.08 -12.75
C HIS A 68 9.59 -2.62 -12.99
N TYR A 69 9.18 -2.31 -14.21
CA TYR A 69 8.72 -0.98 -14.57
C TYR A 69 7.70 -1.04 -15.69
N LYS A 70 6.82 -0.04 -15.72
CA LYS A 70 5.83 0.10 -16.78
C LYS A 70 5.38 1.54 -16.89
N THR A 71 4.98 1.90 -18.10
CA THR A 71 4.58 3.25 -18.46
C THR A 71 3.06 3.33 -18.54
N TRP A 72 2.49 4.37 -17.96
CA TRP A 72 1.05 4.62 -18.00
C TRP A 72 0.77 6.08 -18.32
N PRO A 73 -0.41 6.39 -18.90
CA PRO A 73 -0.92 7.75 -18.90
C PRO A 73 -0.96 8.31 -17.47
N VAL A 74 -0.56 9.57 -17.29
CA VAL A 74 -0.54 10.23 -15.97
C VAL A 74 -1.94 10.27 -15.34
N ALA A 75 -2.97 10.41 -16.17
CA ALA A 75 -4.37 10.40 -15.75
C ALA A 75 -4.92 9.00 -15.40
N SER A 76 -4.16 7.93 -15.64
CA SER A 76 -4.60 6.57 -15.31
C SER A 76 -4.63 6.34 -13.80
N ILE A 77 -5.49 5.42 -13.35
CA ILE A 77 -5.55 5.04 -11.93
C ILE A 77 -4.27 4.34 -11.46
N CYS A 78 -3.60 3.60 -12.35
CA CYS A 78 -2.34 2.92 -12.04
C CYS A 78 -1.21 3.91 -11.80
N TYR A 79 -1.08 4.92 -12.66
CA TYR A 79 -0.09 5.96 -12.44
C TYR A 79 -0.46 6.81 -11.22
N SER A 80 -1.64 7.42 -11.20
CA SER A 80 -2.05 8.37 -10.16
C SER A 80 -2.13 7.73 -8.76
N GLY A 81 -2.58 6.47 -8.68
CA GLY A 81 -2.70 5.70 -7.45
C GLY A 81 -1.39 5.12 -6.91
N ALA A 82 -0.36 4.95 -7.75
CA ALA A 82 0.95 4.47 -7.30
C ALA A 82 1.63 5.46 -6.35
N ARG A 83 2.10 4.94 -5.21
CA ARG A 83 2.78 5.68 -4.14
C ARG A 83 4.02 4.94 -3.71
N ILE A 84 5.15 5.64 -3.69
CA ILE A 84 6.43 5.09 -3.20
C ILE A 84 6.26 4.64 -1.75
N GLY A 85 6.76 3.47 -1.37
CA GLY A 85 6.53 2.93 -0.02
C GLY A 85 5.31 2.02 0.10
N TYR A 86 4.54 1.83 -0.97
CA TYR A 86 3.29 1.06 -0.95
C TYR A 86 3.23 0.07 -2.10
N ASP A 87 2.43 -0.98 -1.90
CA ASP A 87 2.18 -1.97 -2.93
C ASP A 87 1.47 -1.37 -4.15
N LEU A 88 1.95 -1.79 -5.33
CA LEU A 88 1.20 -1.57 -6.56
C LEU A 88 -0.01 -2.54 -6.58
N SER A 89 -1.17 -2.08 -7.05
CA SER A 89 -2.34 -2.96 -7.21
C SER A 89 -2.05 -4.06 -8.24
N ASP A 90 -2.57 -5.27 -8.02
CA ASP A 90 -2.43 -6.40 -8.97
C ASP A 90 -2.96 -6.06 -10.36
N ALA A 91 -4.02 -5.28 -10.48
CA ALA A 91 -4.57 -4.83 -11.76
C ALA A 91 -3.60 -3.89 -12.53
N CYS A 92 -2.61 -3.35 -11.84
CA CYS A 92 -1.61 -2.42 -12.35
C CYS A 92 -0.22 -3.04 -12.44
N ARG A 93 -0.02 -4.32 -12.13
CA ARG A 93 1.20 -5.04 -12.51
C ARG A 93 1.06 -5.48 -13.97
#